data_AF-X1EFJ1-F1
#
_entry.id   AF-X1EFJ1-F1
#
_cell.length_a   1.000
_cell.length_b   1.000
_cell.length_c   1.000
_cell.angle_alpha   90.00
_cell.angle_beta   90.00
_cell.angle_gamma   90.00
#
_symmetry.space_group_name_H-M   'P 1'
#
loop_
_entity.id
_entity.type
_entity.pdbx_description
1 polymer ?
#
loop_
_entity_poly.entity_id
_entity_poly.type
_entity_poly.pdbx_seq_one_letter_code
_entity_poly.pdbx_strand_id
1 'polypeptide(L)' 'IEVETAEPSPQLVEVINKITGVRKVEAKANQLQITTDSDLRAEISKVVVQSGVPLIQVKIQAFSLDDIYMRYFHEG' A
#
# COMPACT_ATOMS: atom_id res chain seq x y z
N ILE A 1 -1.44 -3.35 -0.61
CA ILE A 1 -2.35 -2.27 -0.18
C ILE A 1 -1.93 -1.00 -0.89
N GLU A 2 -2.88 -0.27 -1.48
CA GLU A 2 -2.65 1.04 -2.07
C GLU A 2 -3.29 2.11 -1.17
N VAL A 3 -2.56 3.19 -0.92
CA VAL A 3 -3.03 4.33 -0.14
C VAL A 3 -2.88 5.58 -0.98
N GLU A 4 -3.94 6.34 -1.14
CA GLU A 4 -3.90 7.68 -1.74
C GLU A 4 -3.98 8.74 -0.64
N THR A 5 -3.12 9.74 -0.74
CA THR A 5 -3.02 10.82 0.25
C THR A 5 -2.64 12.12 -0.44
N ALA A 6 -3.07 13.25 0.11
CA ALA A 6 -2.83 14.56 -0.51
C ALA A 6 -1.33 14.90 -0.62
N GLU A 7 -0.53 14.43 0.33
CA GLU A 7 0.91 14.74 0.43
C GLU A 7 1.70 13.51 0.88
N PRO A 8 2.10 12.61 -0.04
CA PRO A 8 3.01 11.53 0.31
C PRO A 8 4.40 12.09 0.56
N SER A 9 4.73 12.25 1.84
CA SER A 9 6.05 12.71 2.27
C SER A 9 7.01 11.53 2.50
N PRO A 10 8.33 11.74 2.36
CA PRO A 10 9.33 10.73 2.75
C PRO A 10 9.19 10.29 4.21
N GLN A 11 8.76 11.20 5.09
CA GLN A 11 8.51 10.92 6.49
C GLN A 11 7.37 9.91 6.66
N LEU A 12 6.27 10.07 5.92
CA LEU A 12 5.15 9.12 5.96
C LEU A 12 5.58 7.73 5.49
N VAL A 13 6.42 7.66 4.45
CA VAL A 13 7.01 6.40 3.96
C VAL A 13 7.86 5.73 5.04
N GLU A 14 8.70 6.47 5.76
CA GLU A 14 9.51 5.94 6.86
C GLU A 14 8.66 5.42 8.02
N VAL A 15 7.60 6.13 8.39
CA VAL A 15 6.71 5.70 9.49
C VAL A 15 5.96 4.43 9.10
N ILE A 16 5.44 4.34 7.88
CA ILE A 16 4.75 3.15 7.39
C ILE A 16 5.70 1.94 7.30
N ASN A 17 6.96 2.15 6.87
CA ASN A 17 7.97 1.08 6.83
C ASN A 17 8.30 0.49 8.21
N LYS A 18 8.02 1.20 9.31
CA LYS A 18 8.23 0.70 10.67
C LYS A 18 7.07 -0.16 11.21
N ILE A 19 5.95 -0.22 10.49
CA ILE A 19 4.81 -1.05 10.89
C ILE A 19 5.20 -2.52 10.70
N THR A 20 4.98 -3.33 11.75
CA THR A 20 5.28 -4.77 11.69
C THR A 20 4.41 -5.44 10.62
N GLY A 21 5.03 -6.21 9.72
CA GLY A 21 4.35 -6.88 8.61
C GLY A 21 4.37 -6.09 7.29
N VAL A 22 4.82 -4.83 7.30
CA VAL A 22 5.15 -4.10 6.06
C VAL A 22 6.48 -4.62 5.51
N ARG A 23 6.49 -4.97 4.23
CA ARG A 23 7.65 -5.52 3.50
C ARG A 23 8.30 -4.49 2.58
N LYS A 24 7.48 -3.62 1.97
CA LYS A 24 7.94 -2.61 1.03
C LYS A 24 6.94 -1.46 0.96
N VAL A 25 7.42 -0.23 0.85
CA VAL A 25 6.61 0.95 0.58
C VAL A 25 7.23 1.69 -0.60
N GLU A 26 6.42 1.97 -1.62
CA GLU A 26 6.83 2.71 -2.81
C GLU A 26 5.90 3.91 -3.01
N ALA A 27 6.47 5.11 -3.09
CA ALA A 27 5.73 6.31 -3.44
C ALA A 27 5.71 6.51 -4.97
N LYS A 28 4.51 6.68 -5.53
CA LYS A 28 4.28 7.04 -6.94
C LYS A 28 3.28 8.17 -7.00
N ALA A 29 3.74 9.38 -7.33
CA ALA A 29 2.93 10.60 -7.30
C ALA A 29 2.20 10.74 -5.94
N ASN A 30 0.87 10.71 -5.92
CA ASN A 30 0.04 10.86 -4.72
C ASN A 30 -0.34 9.51 -4.06
N GLN A 31 0.26 8.41 -4.51
CA GLN A 31 -0.09 7.07 -4.10
C GLN A 31 1.10 6.36 -3.43
N LEU A 32 0.81 5.64 -2.35
CA LEU A 32 1.74 4.73 -1.69
C LEU A 32 1.31 3.29 -1.98
N GLN A 33 2.19 2.55 -2.64
CA GLN A 33 2.04 1.12 -2.86
C GLN A 33 2.77 0.39 -1.74
N ILE A 34 2.01 -0.35 -0.91
CA ILE A 34 2.49 -0.97 0.32
C ILE A 34 2.32 -2.48 0.19
N THR A 35 3.43 -3.21 0.18
CA THR A 35 3.46 -4.66 0.22
C THR A 35 3.51 -5.12 1.67
N THR A 36 2.58 -5.98 2.07
CA THR A 36 2.43 -6.49 3.44
C THR A 36 2.31 -8.01 3.44
N ASP A 37 2.63 -8.65 4.55
CA ASP A 37 2.41 -10.09 4.74
C ASP A 37 1.01 -10.45 5.27
N SER A 38 0.26 -9.44 5.72
CA SER A 38 -1.07 -9.54 6.31
C SER A 38 -1.91 -8.30 5.95
N ASP A 39 -3.21 -8.35 6.24
CA ASP A 39 -4.10 -7.19 6.04
C ASP A 39 -3.87 -6.13 7.14
N LEU A 40 -3.04 -5.14 6.83
CA LEU A 40 -2.68 -4.04 7.73
C LEU A 40 -3.44 -2.73 7.44
N ARG A 41 -4.55 -2.79 6.68
CA ARG A 41 -5.25 -1.57 6.22
C ARG A 41 -5.64 -0.63 7.35
N ALA A 42 -6.10 -1.16 8.49
CA ALA A 42 -6.55 -0.35 9.62
C ALA A 42 -5.38 0.39 10.29
N GLU A 43 -4.25 -0.30 10.47
CA GLU A 43 -3.06 0.26 11.10
C GLU A 43 -2.40 1.32 10.23
N ILE A 44 -2.27 1.03 8.93
CA ILE A 44 -1.77 1.99 7.94
C ILE A 44 -2.67 3.23 7.89
N SER A 45 -4.00 3.05 7.84
CA SER A 45 -4.94 4.18 7.83
C SER A 45 -4.78 5.08 9.06
N LYS A 46 -4.65 4.46 10.24
CA LYS A 46 -4.43 5.17 11.50
C LYS A 46 -3.15 6.00 11.46
N VAL A 47 -2.04 5.41 11.00
CA VAL A 47 -0.74 6.10 10.88
C VAL A 47 -0.81 7.30 9.94
N VAL A 48 -1.46 7.17 8.78
CA VAL A 48 -1.59 8.27 7.81
C VAL A 48 -2.36 9.44 8.43
N VAL A 49 -3.52 9.17 9.05
CA VAL A 49 -4.33 10.20 9.71
C VAL A 49 -3.58 10.85 10.88
N GLN A 50 -2.86 10.06 11.69
CA GLN A 50 -2.06 10.57 12.81
C GLN A 50 -0.87 11.42 12.36
N SER A 51 -0.38 11.22 11.13
CA SER A 51 0.68 12.03 10.54
C SER A 51 0.18 13.41 10.08
N GLY A 52 -1.11 13.71 10.26
CA GLY A 52 -1.72 14.97 9.88
C GLY A 52 -2.01 15.11 8.39
N VAL A 53 -1.83 14.04 7.61
CA VAL A 53 -2.05 14.07 6.16
C VAL A 53 -3.45 13.54 5.82
N PRO A 54 -4.22 14.22 4.97
CA PRO A 54 -5.53 13.74 4.53
C PRO A 54 -5.45 12.38 3.82
N LEU A 55 -6.07 11.36 4.43
CA LEU A 55 -6.25 10.05 3.82
C LEU A 55 -7.39 10.13 2.79
N ILE A 56 -7.08 9.94 1.51
CA ILE A 56 -8.05 10.03 0.42
C ILE A 56 -8.69 8.66 0.16
N GLN A 57 -7.87 7.61 0.04
CA GLN A 57 -8.35 6.27 -0.28
C GLN A 57 -7.42 5.19 0.28
N VAL A 58 -8.01 4.04 0.64
CA VAL A 58 -7.28 2.78 0.88
C VAL A 58 -7.91 1.67 0.05
N LYS A 59 -7.09 0.94 -0.71
CA LYS A 59 -7.51 -0.18 -1.54
C LYS A 59 -6.65 -1.41 -1.25
N ILE A 60 -7.30 -2.56 -1.12
CA ILE A 60 -6.61 -3.85 -1.14
C ILE A 60 -6.57 -4.29 -2.60
N GLN A 61 -5.37 -4.49 -3.14
CA GLN A 61 -5.23 -5.22 -4.40
C GLN A 61 -5.63 -6.67 -4.12
N ALA A 62 -6.81 -7.06 -4.61
CA ALA A 62 -7.13 -8.45 -4.81
C ALA A 62 -6.53 -8.88 -6.15
N PHE A 63 -5.94 -10.07 -6.21
CA PHE A 63 -5.54 -10.65 -7.49
C PHE A 63 -6.76 -10.72 -8.39
N SER A 64 -6.66 -10.14 -9.58
CA SER A 64 -7.66 -10.36 -10.63
C SER A 64 -7.52 -11.77 -11.19
N LEU A 65 -8.58 -12.27 -11.83
CA LEU A 65 -8.50 -13.53 -12.57
C LEU A 65 -7.43 -13.44 -13.67
N ASP A 66 -7.17 -12.25 -14.21
CA ASP A 66 -6.12 -12.00 -15.19
C ASP A 66 -4.72 -12.18 -14.60
N ASP A 67 -4.48 -11.72 -13.36
CA ASP A 67 -3.21 -11.94 -12.64
C ASP A 67 -2.95 -13.44 -12.39
N ILE A 68 -4.01 -14.21 -12.19
CA ILE A 68 -3.95 -15.67 -12.05
C ILE A 68 -3.71 -16.31 -13.42
N TYR A 69 -4.43 -15.88 -14.45
CA TYR A 69 -4.32 -16.40 -15.82
C TYR A 69 -2.89 -16.23 -16.36
N MET A 70 -2.28 -15.04 -16.21
CA MET A 70 -0.92 -14.80 -16.68
C MET A 70 0.13 -15.76 -16.07
N ARG A 71 -0.07 -16.25 -14.84
CA ARG A 71 0.86 -17.23 -14.23
C ARG A 71 0.79 -18.61 -14.87
N TYR A 72 -0.36 -19.01 -15.41
CA TYR A 72 -0.54 -20.32 -16.05
C TYR A 72 -0.17 -20.31 -17.54
N PHE A 73 -0.22 -19.15 -18.19
CA PHE A 73 -0.02 -19.04 -19.64
C PHE A 73 1.38 -18.57 -20.06
N HIS A 74 2.26 -18.27 -19.10
CA HIS A 74 3.67 -17.98 -19.39
C HIS A 74 4.56 -19.22 -19.57
N GLU A 75 4.01 -20.44 -19.50
CA GLU A 75 4.70 -21.71 -19.81
C GLU A 75 4.35 -22.28 -21.20
N GLY A 76 4.02 -21.42 -22.17
CA GLY A 76 3.72 -21.81 -23.58
C GLY A 76 4.84 -21.49 -24.56
#